data_AF-A0A9W9L2E0-F1
#
_entry.id   AF-A0A9W9L2E0-F1
#
_cell.length_a   1.000
_cell.length_b   1.000
_cell.length_c   1.000
_cell.angle_alpha   90.00
_cell.angle_beta   90.00
_cell.angle_gamma   90.00
#
_symmetry.space_group_name_H-M   'P 1'
#
loop_
_entity.id
_entity.type
_entity.pdbx_description
1 polymer ?
#
loop_
_entity_poly.entity_id
_entity_poly.type
_entity_poly.pdbx_seq_one_letter_code
_entity_poly.pdbx_strand_id
1 'polypeptide(L)'
;MTPWDTHQPMVAGDTTFRTASYYISMSDHSGTHVDAPKHFDPALDALSVDEMPLSEFYTEGICLDLSHAELGAAIGIEEMEFALLASRQEIKQDDTVLLYMA
;
A
#
# COMPACT_ATOMS: atom_id res chain seq x y z
N MET A 1 -10.78 -12.97 -9.99
CA MET A 1 -9.85 -14.12 -9.87
C MET A 1 -10.31 -15.19 -10.82
N THR A 2 -9.46 -15.59 -11.75
CA THR A 2 -9.80 -16.63 -12.74
C THR A 2 -9.33 -17.97 -12.19
N PRO A 3 -10.18 -19.01 -12.11
CA PRO A 3 -9.73 -20.35 -11.76
C PRO A 3 -8.67 -20.81 -12.75
N TRP A 4 -7.46 -21.12 -12.26
CA TRP A 4 -6.40 -21.71 -13.07
C TRP A 4 -6.54 -23.23 -13.08
N ASP A 5 -6.66 -23.82 -11.89
CA ASP A 5 -6.96 -25.25 -11.72
C ASP A 5 -7.61 -25.51 -10.36
N THR A 6 -8.87 -25.95 -10.37
CA THR A 6 -9.50 -26.55 -9.18
C THR A 6 -9.33 -28.05 -9.30
N HIS A 7 -8.24 -28.58 -8.72
CA HIS A 7 -7.90 -29.98 -8.82
C HIS A 7 -9.10 -30.83 -8.39
N GLN A 8 -9.41 -31.85 -9.19
CA GLN A 8 -10.34 -32.89 -8.77
C GLN A 8 -9.84 -33.53 -7.47
N PRO A 9 -10.73 -33.99 -6.56
CA PRO A 9 -10.30 -34.69 -5.35
C PRO A 9 -9.31 -35.81 -5.65
N MET A 10 -8.16 -35.74 -5.01
CA MET A 10 -7.12 -36.75 -5.05
C MET A 10 -7.17 -37.59 -3.77
N VAL A 11 -6.82 -38.87 -3.89
CA VAL A 11 -6.77 -39.79 -2.76
C VAL A 11 -5.33 -40.27 -2.57
N ALA A 12 -4.79 -40.08 -1.37
CA ALA A 12 -3.50 -40.61 -0.95
C ALA A 12 -3.71 -41.47 0.30
N GLY A 13 -3.70 -42.79 0.13
CA GLY A 13 -4.05 -43.74 1.19
C GLY A 13 -5.52 -43.62 1.57
N ASP A 14 -5.77 -43.34 2.85
CA ASP A 14 -7.07 -43.07 3.46
C ASP A 14 -7.46 -41.58 3.46
N THR A 15 -6.58 -40.70 2.95
CA THR A 15 -6.81 -39.25 2.91
C THR A 15 -7.31 -38.81 1.53
N THR A 16 -8.43 -38.09 1.51
CA THR A 16 -8.89 -37.37 0.31
C THR A 16 -8.64 -35.88 0.47
N PHE A 17 -8.00 -35.25 -0.51
CA PHE A 17 -7.70 -33.81 -0.48
C PHE A 17 -7.99 -33.15 -1.82
N ARG A 18 -8.13 -31.82 -1.81
CA ARG A 18 -8.34 -30.98 -2.98
C ARG A 18 -7.45 -29.76 -2.89
N THR A 19 -6.98 -29.30 -4.04
CA THR A 19 -6.19 -28.07 -4.16
C THR A 19 -6.87 -27.15 -5.18
N ALA A 20 -6.98 -25.87 -4.88
CA ALA A 20 -7.55 -24.88 -5.80
C ALA A 20 -6.52 -23.79 -6.05
N SER A 21 -6.24 -23.56 -7.33
CA SER A 21 -5.28 -22.58 -7.82
C SER A 21 -6.03 -21.54 -8.64
N TYR A 22 -5.75 -20.27 -8.37
CA TYR A 22 -6.37 -19.14 -9.04
C TYR A 22 -5.28 -18.24 -9.63
N TYR A 23 -5.62 -17.57 -10.72
CA TYR A 23 -4.80 -16.60 -11.40
C TYR A 23 -5.38 -15.19 -11.26
N ILE A 24 -4.48 -14.23 -11.10
CA ILE A 24 -4.77 -12.79 -11.08
C ILE A 24 -3.77 -12.10 -12.01
N SER A 25 -4.30 -11.24 -12.88
CA SER A 25 -3.52 -10.27 -13.65
C SER A 25 -3.99 -8.89 -13.22
N MET A 26 -3.09 -8.00 -12.87
CA MET A 26 -3.41 -6.63 -12.47
C MET A 26 -2.29 -5.68 -12.89
N SER A 27 -2.62 -4.38 -13.00
CA SER A 27 -1.58 -3.35 -13.13
C SER A 27 -0.88 -3.18 -11.79
N ASP A 28 0.37 -2.75 -11.85
CA ASP A 28 1.16 -2.20 -10.75
C ASP A 28 0.46 -1.05 -10.01
N HIS A 29 -0.35 -0.24 -10.70
CA HIS A 29 -1.17 0.84 -10.12
C HIS A 29 -2.62 0.38 -9.85
N SER A 30 -2.80 -0.80 -9.25
CA SER A 30 -4.12 -1.35 -8.93
C SER A 30 -4.30 -1.66 -7.45
N GLY A 31 -5.37 -1.13 -6.85
CA GLY A 31 -5.68 -1.34 -5.43
C GLY A 31 -4.73 -0.57 -4.50
N THR A 32 -4.48 -1.10 -3.31
CA THR A 32 -3.40 -0.60 -2.44
C THR A 32 -2.05 -1.01 -3.03
N HIS A 33 -1.25 -0.02 -3.43
CA HIS A 33 0.01 -0.22 -4.14
C HIS A 33 1.05 0.80 -3.67
N VAL A 34 2.27 0.70 -4.22
CA VAL A 34 3.34 1.67 -4.00
C VAL A 34 3.79 2.21 -5.34
N ASP A 35 3.93 3.53 -5.43
CA ASP A 35 4.57 4.20 -6.55
C ASP A 35 6.06 4.41 -6.23
N ALA A 36 6.94 3.72 -6.96
CA ALA A 36 8.38 3.91 -6.84
C ALA A 36 8.82 5.26 -7.44
N PRO A 37 9.97 5.83 -7.03
CA PRO A 37 10.46 7.11 -7.58
C PRO A 37 10.48 7.19 -9.11
N LYS A 38 10.84 6.08 -9.77
CA LYS A 38 10.85 5.95 -11.24
C LYS A 38 9.49 6.17 -11.92
N HIS A 39 8.39 6.10 -11.18
CA HIS A 39 7.07 6.43 -11.70
C HIS A 39 6.96 7.93 -12.04
N PHE A 40 7.70 8.80 -11.34
CA PHE A 40 7.62 10.25 -11.49
C PHE A 40 8.92 10.89 -12.02
N ASP A 41 10.06 10.37 -11.59
CA ASP A 41 11.37 10.93 -11.91
C ASP A 41 11.92 10.35 -13.23
N PRO A 42 12.16 11.18 -14.27
CA PRO A 42 12.70 10.72 -15.54
C PRO A 42 14.21 10.42 -15.50
N ALA A 43 14.90 10.67 -14.38
CA ALA A 43 16.32 10.39 -14.24
C ALA A 43 16.61 8.89 -14.41
N LEU A 44 17.76 8.57 -15.02
CA LEU A 44 18.13 7.19 -15.32
C LEU A 44 18.41 6.36 -14.05
N ASP A 45 18.78 7.03 -12.97
CA ASP A 45 19.07 6.47 -11.64
C ASP A 45 17.89 6.51 -10.68
N ALA A 46 16.70 6.92 -11.13
CA ALA A 46 15.48 6.81 -10.35
C ALA A 46 15.17 5.32 -10.07
N LEU A 47 15.06 4.98 -8.78
CA LEU A 47 14.89 3.61 -8.31
C LEU A 47 13.56 3.02 -8.76
N SER A 48 13.57 1.83 -9.38
CA SER A 48 12.37 1.00 -9.49
C SER A 48 12.07 0.28 -8.18
N VAL A 49 10.85 -0.25 -8.03
CA VAL A 49 10.37 -0.87 -6.78
C VAL A 49 11.26 -2.03 -6.30
N ASP A 50 11.90 -2.76 -7.22
CA ASP A 50 12.81 -3.86 -6.93
C ASP A 50 14.23 -3.41 -6.52
N GLU A 51 14.55 -2.13 -6.69
CA GLU A 51 15.84 -1.51 -6.33
C GLU A 51 15.75 -0.74 -5.00
N MET A 52 14.54 -0.43 -4.52
CA MET A 52 14.32 0.28 -3.26
C MET A 52 14.74 -0.57 -2.05
N PRO A 53 15.39 0.02 -1.03
CA PRO A 53 15.78 -0.70 0.18
C PRO A 53 14.55 -1.09 1.01
N LEU A 54 14.54 -2.32 1.54
CA LEU A 54 13.41 -2.84 2.35
C LEU A 54 13.10 -2.00 3.59
N SER A 55 14.07 -1.23 4.11
CA SER A 55 13.88 -0.31 5.23
C SER A 55 12.87 0.80 4.95
N GLU A 56 12.67 1.19 3.67
CA GLU A 56 11.67 2.19 3.30
C GLU A 56 10.23 1.65 3.36
N PHE A 57 10.05 0.33 3.46
CA PHE A 57 8.73 -0.32 3.58
C PHE A 57 8.41 -0.75 5.01
N TYR A 58 9.31 -0.50 5.96
CA TYR A 58 9.12 -0.82 7.37
C TYR A 58 9.62 0.32 8.23
N THR A 59 8.72 1.27 8.49
CA THR A 59 9.02 2.49 9.25
C THR A 59 8.05 2.67 10.42
N GLU A 60 8.41 3.54 11.37
CA GLU A 60 7.40 4.10 12.27
C GLU A 60 6.40 4.90 11.43
N GLY A 61 5.16 5.03 11.92
CA GLY A 61 4.14 5.73 11.15
C GLY A 61 3.15 6.45 12.05
N ILE A 62 2.68 7.58 11.55
CA ILE A 62 1.61 8.37 12.17
C ILE A 62 0.42 8.44 11.21
N CYS A 63 -0.77 8.71 11.75
CA CYS A 63 -1.97 8.88 10.95
C CYS A 63 -2.61 10.22 11.27
N LEU A 64 -2.65 11.09 10.29
CA LEU A 64 -3.29 12.40 10.39
C LEU A 64 -4.73 12.29 9.93
N ASP A 65 -5.65 12.64 10.83
CA ASP A 65 -7.08 12.63 10.56
C ASP A 65 -7.49 13.90 9.81
N LEU A 66 -7.79 13.75 8.53
CA LEU A 66 -8.27 14.79 7.62
C LEU A 66 -9.70 14.48 7.16
N SER A 67 -10.44 13.62 7.87
CA SER A 67 -11.78 13.17 7.47
C SER A 67 -12.83 14.28 7.44
N HIS A 68 -12.49 15.46 7.93
CA HIS A 68 -13.34 16.65 7.93
C HIS A 68 -13.31 17.39 6.58
N ALA A 69 -12.33 17.09 5.72
CA ALA A 69 -12.19 17.75 4.43
C ALA A 69 -13.30 17.32 3.46
N GLU A 70 -13.86 18.30 2.74
CA GLU A 70 -14.86 18.02 1.71
C GLU A 70 -14.23 17.40 0.46
N LEU A 71 -15.02 16.62 -0.29
CA LEU A 71 -14.56 16.01 -1.53
C LEU A 71 -14.07 17.08 -2.52
N GLY A 72 -12.82 16.94 -2.97
CA GLY A 72 -12.17 17.86 -3.91
C GLY A 72 -11.55 19.09 -3.23
N ALA A 73 -11.60 19.20 -1.91
CA ALA A 73 -10.85 20.21 -1.18
C ALA A 73 -9.34 19.98 -1.31
N ALA A 74 -8.58 21.07 -1.31
CA ALA A 74 -7.13 21.01 -1.16
C ALA A 74 -6.78 20.95 0.33
N ILE A 75 -5.89 20.03 0.70
CA ILE A 75 -5.27 19.99 2.03
C ILE A 75 -3.99 20.82 1.97
N GLY A 76 -3.96 21.92 2.71
CA GLY A 76 -2.80 22.79 2.84
C GLY A 76 -1.97 22.48 4.08
N ILE A 77 -1.00 23.36 4.34
CA ILE A 77 -0.13 23.27 5.52
C ILE A 77 -0.95 23.42 6.80
N GLU A 78 -1.93 24.34 6.84
CA GLU A 78 -2.73 24.63 8.03
C GLU A 78 -3.55 23.41 8.49
N GLU A 79 -4.19 22.69 7.56
CA GLU A 79 -4.94 21.46 7.89
C GLU A 79 -4.01 20.36 8.41
N MET A 80 -2.82 20.22 7.83
CA MET A 80 -1.82 19.23 8.23
C MET A 80 -1.26 19.54 9.64
N GLU A 81 -0.93 20.80 9.92
CA GLU A 81 -0.46 21.24 11.23
C GLU A 81 -1.54 21.06 12.30
N PHE A 82 -2.79 21.39 11.99
CA PHE A 82 -3.92 21.15 12.88
C PHE A 82 -4.11 19.66 13.20
N ALA A 83 -4.08 18.81 12.17
CA ALA A 83 -4.21 17.36 12.34
C ALA A 83 -3.06 16.77 13.18
N LEU A 84 -1.84 17.23 12.95
CA LEU A 84 -0.67 16.82 13.74
C LEU A 84 -0.82 17.25 15.21
N LEU A 85 -1.20 18.51 15.47
CA LEU A 85 -1.44 18.99 16.83
C LEU A 85 -2.55 18.20 17.54
N ALA A 86 -3.65 17.93 16.83
CA ALA A 86 -4.78 17.17 17.37
C ALA A 86 -4.39 15.72 17.71
N SER A 87 -3.53 15.09 16.89
CA SER A 87 -3.01 13.74 17.12
C SER A 87 -2.12 13.63 18.37
N ARG A 88 -1.49 14.75 18.77
CA ARG A 88 -0.45 14.81 19.81
C ARG A 88 0.76 13.91 19.51
N GLN A 89 1.03 13.67 18.24
CA GLN A 89 2.19 12.93 17.74
C GLN A 89 3.27 13.91 17.25
N GLU A 90 4.46 13.37 16.98
CA GLU A 90 5.58 14.08 16.37
C GLU A 90 5.98 13.31 15.12
N ILE A 91 6.24 14.02 14.02
CA ILE A 91 6.82 13.43 12.81
C ILE A 91 8.32 13.31 13.01
N LYS A 92 8.84 12.09 12.95
CA LYS A 92 10.28 11.83 12.97
C LYS A 92 10.81 11.61 11.57
N GLN A 93 12.13 11.65 11.46
CA GLN A 93 12.81 11.28 10.22
C GLN A 93 12.45 9.82 9.85
N ASP A 94 12.18 9.61 8.56
CA ASP A 94 11.80 8.33 7.94
C ASP A 94 10.40 7.79 8.32
N ASP A 95 9.59 8.55 9.06
CA ASP A 95 8.20 8.15 9.36
C ASP A 95 7.33 8.06 8.09
N THR A 96 6.50 7.02 8.02
CA THR A 96 5.38 7.00 7.08
C THR A 96 4.24 7.87 7.63
N VAL A 97 3.88 8.93 6.91
CA VAL A 97 2.71 9.77 7.25
C VAL A 97 1.49 9.28 6.47
N LEU A 98 0.54 8.68 7.17
CA LEU A 98 -0.74 8.27 6.62
C LEU A 98 -1.74 9.42 6.69
N LEU A 99 -2.46 9.65 5.58
CA LEU A 99 -3.51 10.66 5.50
C LEU A 99 -4.86 9.94 5.46
N TYR A 100 -5.65 10.10 6.52
CA TYR A 100 -6.99 9.54 6.56
C TYR A 100 -8.02 10.57 6.07
N MET A 101 -8.77 10.21 5.03
CA MET A 101 -9.85 11.00 4.43
C MET A 101 -11.09 10.10 4.31
N ALA A 102 -12.29 10.65 4.60
CA ALA A 102 -13.56 9.90 4.65
C ALA A 102 -14.39 9.98 3.37
#